data_AF-U1MVY6-F1
#
_entry.id   AF-U1MVY6-F1
#
_cell.length_a   1.000
_cell.length_b   1.000
_cell.length_c   1.000
_cell.angle_alpha   90.00
_cell.angle_beta   90.00
_cell.angle_gamma   90.00
#
_symmetry.space_group_name_H-M   'P 1'
#
loop_
_entity.id
_entity.type
_entity.pdbx_description
1 polymer ?
#
loop_
_entity_poly.entity_id
_entity_poly.type
_entity_poly.pdbx_seq_one_letter_code
_entity_poly.pdbx_strand_id
1 'polypeptide(L)'
;MPPLILDEPTVFLDDSHVSQLLELIDAMRELGVEQILVVSHDDELVAAADTLLQVRKDPTTNRSTVETAAPHQGLVVGQSGGRSE
;
A
#
# COMPACT_ATOMS: atom_id res chain seq x y z
N MET A 1 -20.51 -7.26 3.98
CA MET A 1 -19.90 -6.81 5.26
C MET A 1 -19.36 -5.40 5.09
N PRO A 2 -19.15 -4.60 6.16
CA PRO A 2 -18.46 -3.31 6.01
C PRO A 2 -17.03 -3.52 5.48
N PRO A 3 -16.42 -2.51 4.81
CA PRO A 3 -15.04 -2.60 4.37
C PRO A 3 -14.09 -2.67 5.56
N LEU A 4 -13.03 -3.47 5.43
CA LEU A 4 -11.92 -3.51 6.39
C LEU A 4 -10.85 -2.52 5.95
N ILE A 5 -10.38 -1.68 6.88
CA ILE A 5 -9.30 -0.72 6.64
C ILE A 5 -8.14 -1.07 7.56
N LEU A 6 -6.97 -1.32 6.97
CA LEU A 6 -5.72 -1.60 7.68
C LEU A 6 -4.76 -0.45 7.40
N ASP A 7 -4.40 0.29 8.45
CA ASP A 7 -3.47 1.41 8.37
C ASP A 7 -2.11 0.97 8.89
N GLU A 8 -1.14 0.79 7.99
CA GLU A 8 0.23 0.34 8.26
C GLU A 8 0.29 -0.92 9.17
N PRO A 9 -0.35 -2.04 8.77
CA PRO A 9 -0.49 -3.22 9.62
C PRO A 9 0.81 -4.01 9.84
N THR A 10 1.85 -3.76 9.03
CA THR A 10 3.15 -4.43 9.09
C THR A 10 4.15 -3.75 9.99
N VAL A 11 3.77 -2.64 10.64
CA VAL A 11 4.66 -1.94 11.56
C VAL A 11 5.10 -2.88 12.67
N PHE A 12 6.42 -3.14 12.72
CA PHE A 12 7.12 -4.09 13.59
C PHE A 12 6.93 -5.59 13.29
N LEU A 13 6.39 -5.95 12.13
CA LEU A 13 6.38 -7.33 11.65
C LEU A 13 7.69 -7.66 10.93
N ASP A 14 8.17 -8.89 11.12
CA ASP A 14 9.17 -9.49 10.24
C ASP A 14 8.49 -10.15 9.05
N ASP A 15 9.27 -10.52 8.02
CA ASP A 15 8.79 -11.12 6.78
C ASP A 15 7.85 -12.33 7.02
N SER A 16 8.14 -13.17 8.02
CA SER A 16 7.29 -14.32 8.36
C SER A 16 5.91 -13.89 8.85
N HIS A 17 5.83 -12.85 9.67
CA HIS A 17 4.57 -12.32 10.15
C HIS A 17 3.82 -11.53 9.06
N VAL A 18 4.53 -10.92 8.10
CA VAL A 18 3.91 -10.29 6.92
C VAL A 18 3.23 -11.36 6.05
N SER A 19 3.90 -12.49 5.77
CA SER A 19 3.26 -13.59 5.04
C SER A 19 2.04 -14.17 5.78
N GLN A 20 2.07 -14.28 7.11
CA GLN A 20 0.90 -14.69 7.90
C GLN A 20 -0.25 -13.67 7.83
N LEU A 21 0.05 -12.38 7.78
CA LEU A 21 -0.95 -11.33 7.59
C LEU A 21 -1.61 -11.48 6.21
N LEU A 22 -0.84 -11.77 5.16
CA LEU A 22 -1.37 -12.03 3.82
C LEU A 22 -2.32 -13.23 3.81
N GLU A 23 -1.92 -14.35 4.42
CA GLU A 23 -2.79 -15.53 4.57
C GLU A 23 -4.10 -15.21 5.31
N LEU A 24 -4.02 -14.38 6.35
CA LEU A 24 -5.20 -13.93 7.09
C LEU A 24 -6.12 -13.07 6.23
N ILE A 25 -5.56 -12.12 5.46
CA ILE A 25 -6.32 -11.26 4.55
C ILE A 25 -7.06 -12.12 3.52
N ASP A 26 -6.40 -13.13 2.95
CA ASP A 26 -7.03 -14.06 2.00
C ASP A 26 -8.16 -14.86 2.67
N ALA A 27 -7.94 -15.39 3.88
CA ALA A 27 -8.99 -16.07 4.63
C ALA A 27 -10.20 -15.15 4.92
N MET A 28 -9.97 -13.86 5.21
CA MET A 28 -11.06 -12.90 5.40
C MET A 28 -11.87 -12.68 4.12
N ARG A 29 -11.22 -12.68 2.95
CA ARG A 29 -11.92 -12.61 1.66
C ARG A 29 -12.81 -13.83 1.45
N GLU A 30 -12.31 -15.02 1.76
CA GLU A 30 -13.09 -16.27 1.69
C GLU A 30 -14.30 -16.26 2.63
N LEU A 31 -14.19 -15.59 3.79
CA LEU A 31 -15.29 -15.43 4.74
C LEU A 31 -16.32 -14.38 4.31
N GLY A 32 -16.12 -13.68 3.19
CA GLY A 32 -17.06 -12.73 2.60
C GLY A 32 -16.77 -11.26 2.87
N VAL A 33 -15.55 -10.92 3.30
CA VAL A 33 -15.10 -9.51 3.35
C VAL A 33 -14.81 -9.06 1.92
N GLU A 34 -15.77 -8.36 1.31
CA GLU A 34 -15.72 -7.97 -0.11
C GLU A 34 -14.71 -6.87 -0.42
N GLN A 35 -14.38 -6.02 0.56
CA GLN A 35 -13.43 -4.92 0.39
C GLN A 35 -12.47 -4.81 1.57
N ILE A 36 -11.18 -4.83 1.25
CA ILE A 36 -10.08 -4.63 2.18
C ILE A 36 -9.20 -3.52 1.61
N LEU A 37 -9.06 -2.41 2.33
CA LEU A 37 -8.18 -1.30 1.99
C LEU A 37 -6.97 -1.35 2.91
N VAL A 38 -5.79 -1.51 2.34
CA VAL A 38 -4.52 -1.52 3.08
C VAL A 38 -3.71 -0.29 2.70
N VAL A 39 -3.26 0.46 3.71
CA VAL A 39 -2.24 1.50 3.57
C VAL A 39 -0.94 0.89 4.06
N SER A 40 0.03 0.73 3.17
CA SER A 40 1.34 0.21 3.53
C SER A 40 2.41 0.65 2.54
N HIS A 41 3.64 0.63 2.99
CA HIS A 41 4.85 0.75 2.17
C HIS A 41 5.62 -0.58 2.05
N ASP A 42 5.04 -1.69 2.53
CA ASP A 42 5.62 -3.02 2.46
C ASP A 42 5.47 -3.63 1.05
N ASP A 43 6.58 -4.09 0.49
CA ASP A 43 6.64 -4.60 -0.90
C ASP A 43 5.85 -5.91 -1.09
N GLU A 44 5.78 -6.77 -0.07
CA GLU A 44 5.07 -8.06 -0.14
C GLU A 44 3.55 -7.83 -0.18
N LEU A 45 3.05 -6.92 0.65
CA LEU A 45 1.65 -6.46 0.62
C LEU A 45 1.30 -5.77 -0.70
N VAL A 46 2.17 -4.88 -1.18
CA VAL A 46 1.97 -4.18 -2.46
C VAL A 46 1.92 -5.17 -3.63
N ALA A 47 2.77 -6.20 -3.63
CA ALA A 47 2.80 -7.21 -4.66
C ALA A 47 1.58 -8.14 -4.65
N ALA A 48 0.98 -8.38 -3.48
CA ALA A 48 -0.20 -9.22 -3.34
C ALA A 48 -1.53 -8.51 -3.69
N ALA A 49 -1.53 -7.18 -3.82
CA ALA A 49 -2.74 -6.40 -4.01
C ALA A 49 -3.40 -6.61 -5.38
N ASP A 50 -4.73 -6.79 -5.41
CA ASP A 50 -5.50 -6.83 -6.66
C ASP A 50 -5.50 -5.47 -7.38
N THR A 51 -5.43 -4.38 -6.61
CA THR A 51 -5.43 -3.01 -7.12
C THR A 51 -4.48 -2.16 -6.29
N LEU A 52 -3.57 -1.46 -6.97
CA LEU A 52 -2.61 -0.58 -6.33
C LEU A 52 -2.96 0.88 -6.58
N LEU A 53 -3.09 1.64 -5.50
CA LEU A 53 -3.27 3.09 -5.53
C LEU A 53 -2.02 3.75 -4.96
N GLN A 54 -1.32 4.53 -5.78
CA GLN A 54 -0.18 5.29 -5.35
C GLN A 54 -0.60 6.68 -4.89
N VAL A 55 -0.35 7.00 -3.63
CA VAL A 55 -0.59 8.33 -3.06
C VAL A 55 0.73 9.09 -3.01
N ARG A 56 0.76 10.31 -3.58
CA ARG A 56 1.89 11.24 -3.47
C ARG A 56 1.43 12.53 -2.82
N LYS A 57 2.29 13.17 -2.04
CA LYS A 57 2.04 14.48 -1.42
C LYS A 57 3.07 15.49 -1.92
N ASP A 58 2.60 16.60 -2.47
CA ASP A 58 3.43 17.76 -2.77
C ASP A 58 3.79 18.47 -1.44
N PRO A 59 5.07 18.52 -1.05
CA PRO A 59 5.48 19.13 0.21
C PRO A 59 5.40 20.66 0.20
N THR A 60 5.38 21.29 -0.97
CA THR A 60 5.32 22.74 -1.14
C THR A 60 3.89 23.24 -1.12
N THR A 61 2.97 22.54 -1.79
CA THR A 61 1.56 22.94 -1.88
C THR A 61 0.64 22.20 -0.92
N ASN A 62 1.14 21.22 -0.16
CA ASN A 62 0.35 20.29 0.68
C ASN A 62 -0.77 19.57 -0.08
N ARG A 63 -0.65 19.40 -1.40
CA ARG A 63 -1.65 18.72 -2.22
C ARG A 63 -1.31 17.24 -2.32
N SER A 64 -2.29 16.39 -2.06
CA SER A 64 -2.16 14.95 -2.31
C SER A 64 -2.76 14.59 -3.68
N THR A 65 -2.09 13.69 -4.39
CA THR A 65 -2.54 13.10 -5.66
C THR A 65 -2.59 11.59 -5.52
N VAL A 66 -3.58 10.96 -6.19
CA VAL A 66 -3.74 9.50 -6.20
C VAL A 66 -3.76 9.04 -7.65
N GLU A 67 -2.94 8.05 -7.97
CA GLU A 67 -2.84 7.44 -9.29
C GLU A 67 -2.98 5.92 -9.16
N THR A 68 -3.66 5.28 -10.11
CA THR A 68 -3.66 3.82 -10.22
C THR A 68 -2.31 3.35 -10.73
N ALA A 69 -1.64 2.47 -10.00
CA ALA A 69 -0.33 1.92 -10.38
C ALA A 69 -0.46 0.51 -10.95
N ALA A 70 0.44 0.15 -11.88
CA ALA A 70 0.53 -1.22 -12.36
C ALA A 70 1.19 -2.10 -11.29
N PRO A 71 0.69 -3.33 -11.01
CA PRO A 71 1.22 -4.19 -9.93
C PRO A 71 2.61 -4.80 -10.22
N HIS A 72 3.56 -4.07 -10.80
CA HIS A 72 4.91 -4.58 -11.15
C HIS A 72 5.86 -3.52 -11.72
N GLN A 73 5.48 -2.23 -11.75
CA GLN A 73 6.43 -1.18 -12.09
C GLN A 73 7.09 -0.68 -10.82
N GLY A 74 8.33 -1.14 -10.59
CA GLY A 74 9.17 -0.70 -9.48
C GLY A 74 9.05 0.80 -9.28
N LEU A 75 8.74 1.17 -8.04
CA LEU A 75 8.56 2.53 -7.60
C LEU A 75 9.81 3.36 -7.98
N VAL A 76 9.76 4.10 -9.09
CA VAL A 76 10.78 5.10 -9.39
C VAL A 76 10.54 6.27 -8.45
N VAL A 77 11.23 6.27 -7.31
CA VAL A 77 11.32 7.43 -6.43
C VAL A 77 12.15 8.50 -7.16
N GLY A 78 11.48 9.30 -7.98
CA GLY A 78 12.04 10.52 -8.54
C GLY A 78 12.23 11.53 -7.42
N GLN A 79 13.43 11.57 -6.83
CA GLN A 79 13.82 12.70 -5.99
C GLN A 79 14.02 13.92 -6.90
N SER A 80 13.02 14.81 -6.93
CA SER A 80 13.20 16.16 -7.44
C SER A 80 14.06 16.95 -6.44
N GLY A 81 15.37 16.76 -6.52
CA GLY A 81 16.35 17.63 -5.90
C GLY A 81 16.29 19.02 -6.53
N GLY A 82 15.49 19.90 -5.94
CA GLY A 82 15.50 21.34 -6.24
C GLY A 82 16.80 21.95 -5.71
N ARG A 83 17.84 21.92 -6.53
CA ARG A 83 19.04 22.74 -6.38
C ARG A 83 18.79 24.02 -7.18
N SER A 84 18.65 25.17 -6.54
CA SER A 84 18.76 26.49 -7.15
C SER A 84 19.18 27.48 -6.07
N GLU A 85 20.05 28.38 -6.50
CA GLU A 85 21.00 29.24 -5.77
C GLU A 85 20.41 30.20 -4.73
#